data_AF-A0A2V2RQV1-F1
#
_entry.id   AF-A0A2V2RQV1-F1
#
_cell.length_a   1.000
_cell.length_b   1.000
_cell.length_c   1.000
_cell.angle_alpha   90.00
_cell.angle_beta   90.00
_cell.angle_gamma   90.00
#
_symmetry.space_group_name_H-M   'P 1'
#
loop_
_entity.id
_entity.type
_entity.pdbx_description
1 polymer ?
#
loop_
_entity_poly.entity_id
_entity_poly.type
_entity_poly.pdbx_seq_one_letter_code
_entity_poly.pdbx_strand_id
1 'polypeptide(L)'
;MANLPRQQKQQTGDVRDLIERQTSQFALLMSGRPDVVDRFKRIIFTTIQDNPDLRRCDPQSILSVCMHAAQDGLMLDGREAAMVPYKSEGR
;
A
#
# COMPACT_ATOMS: atom_id res chain seq x y z
N MET A 1 27.57 5.43 -26.42
CA MET A 1 27.33 5.83 -25.02
C MET A 1 25.91 5.45 -24.68
N ALA A 2 25.77 4.41 -23.87
CA ALA A 2 24.51 3.75 -23.55
C ALA A 2 23.80 4.50 -22.42
N ASN A 3 22.49 4.74 -22.55
CA ASN A 3 21.60 4.33 -21.49
C ASN A 3 20.19 4.05 -22.03
N LEU A 4 19.78 2.82 -21.78
CA LEU A 4 18.48 2.24 -22.05
C LEU A 4 17.37 3.07 -21.37
N PRO A 5 16.20 3.29 -21.99
CA PRO A 5 15.04 3.67 -21.20
C PRO A 5 14.83 2.53 -20.19
N ARG A 6 14.91 2.85 -18.89
CA ARG A 6 14.43 1.95 -17.83
C ARG A 6 12.94 1.80 -18.02
N GLN A 7 12.52 0.94 -18.95
CA GLN A 7 11.20 0.36 -18.96
C GLN A 7 11.12 -0.45 -17.66
N GLN A 8 10.65 0.20 -16.60
CA GLN A 8 10.13 -0.50 -15.43
C GLN A 8 9.04 -1.42 -15.98
N LYS A 9 9.41 -2.71 -16.08
CA LYS A 9 8.54 -3.79 -16.48
C LYS A 9 7.26 -3.68 -15.66
N GLN A 10 6.19 -3.25 -16.30
CA GLN A 10 4.83 -3.37 -15.80
C GLN A 10 4.46 -4.85 -15.83
N GLN A 11 5.09 -5.64 -14.96
CA GLN A 11 4.51 -6.88 -14.44
C GLN A 11 3.91 -6.53 -13.09
N THR A 12 3.05 -5.51 -13.10
CA THR A 12 2.39 -5.01 -11.90
C THR A 12 1.15 -5.85 -11.70
N GLY A 13 1.27 -6.93 -10.92
CA GLY A 13 0.10 -7.52 -10.29
C GLY A 13 -0.66 -6.40 -9.60
N ASP A 14 -1.96 -6.31 -9.86
CA ASP A 14 -2.80 -5.23 -9.36
C ASP A 14 -2.55 -5.03 -7.86
N VAL A 15 -2.34 -3.78 -7.40
CA VAL A 15 -2.12 -3.48 -5.98
C VAL A 15 -3.26 -4.07 -5.14
N ARG A 16 -4.46 -4.11 -5.73
CA ARG A 16 -5.62 -4.78 -5.15
C ARG A 16 -5.40 -6.27 -4.91
N ASP A 17 -4.94 -7.00 -5.93
CA ASP A 17 -4.66 -8.43 -5.81
C ASP A 17 -3.57 -8.70 -4.77
N LEU A 18 -2.57 -7.82 -4.68
CA LEU A 18 -1.51 -7.93 -3.70
C LEU A 18 -2.02 -7.76 -2.26
N ILE A 19 -2.89 -6.78 -2.02
CA ILE A 19 -3.53 -6.55 -0.72
C ILE A 19 -4.42 -7.73 -0.34
N GLU A 20 -5.22 -8.25 -1.27
CA GLU A 20 -6.10 -9.39 -1.02
C GLU A 20 -5.32 -10.64 -0.62
N ARG A 21 -4.18 -10.92 -1.29
CA ARG A 21 -3.28 -12.03 -0.94
C ARG A 21 -2.68 -11.92 0.46
N GLN A 22 -2.56 -10.71 0.99
CA GLN A 22 -1.94 -10.43 2.29
C GLN A 22 -2.97 -10.29 3.42
N THR A 23 -4.27 -10.48 3.13
CA THR A 23 -5.36 -10.43 4.12
C THR A 23 -5.09 -11.30 5.34
N SER A 24 -4.56 -12.52 5.15
CA SER A 24 -4.22 -13.43 6.24
C SER A 24 -3.15 -12.85 7.17
N GLN A 25 -2.19 -12.09 6.64
CA GLN A 25 -1.17 -11.44 7.44
C GLN A 25 -1.74 -10.25 8.22
N PHE A 26 -2.60 -9.44 7.60
CA PHE A 26 -3.29 -8.36 8.32
C PHE A 26 -4.15 -8.89 9.47
N ALA A 27 -4.83 -10.02 9.28
CA ALA A 27 -5.60 -10.67 10.34
C ALA A 27 -4.72 -11.09 11.53
N LEU A 28 -3.53 -11.63 11.29
CA LEU A 28 -2.59 -12.00 12.35
C LEU A 28 -2.10 -10.79 13.14
N LEU A 29 -1.87 -9.66 12.47
CA LEU A 29 -1.37 -8.43 13.09
C LEU A 29 -2.46 -7.68 13.87
N MET A 30 -3.65 -7.55 13.30
CA MET A 30 -4.76 -6.75 13.86
C MET A 30 -5.60 -7.52 14.88
N SER A 31 -4.97 -8.42 15.66
CA SER A 31 -5.60 -9.22 16.72
C SER A 31 -6.73 -10.15 16.25
N GLY A 32 -6.71 -10.60 14.99
CA GLY A 32 -7.64 -11.61 14.47
C GLY A 32 -9.09 -11.17 14.31
N ARG A 33 -9.41 -9.86 14.46
CA ARG A 33 -10.77 -9.34 14.30
C ARG A 33 -11.12 -9.11 12.83
N PRO A 34 -12.04 -9.89 12.24
CA PRO A 34 -12.32 -9.83 10.80
C PRO A 34 -12.92 -8.49 10.36
N ASP A 35 -13.74 -7.86 11.21
CA ASP A 35 -14.37 -6.57 10.95
C ASP A 35 -13.34 -5.43 10.79
N VAL A 36 -12.28 -5.46 11.61
CA VAL A 36 -11.19 -4.48 11.55
C VAL A 36 -10.39 -4.64 10.27
N VAL A 37 -10.09 -5.88 9.88
CA VAL A 37 -9.34 -6.18 8.65
C VAL A 37 -10.10 -5.74 7.40
N ASP A 38 -11.41 -6.01 7.33
CA ASP A 38 -12.22 -5.57 6.19
C ASP A 38 -12.34 -4.05 6.11
N ARG A 39 -12.46 -3.38 7.26
CA ARG A 39 -12.42 -1.91 7.33
C ARG A 39 -11.06 -1.37 6.86
N PHE A 40 -9.96 -1.97 7.32
CA PHE A 40 -8.61 -1.58 6.94
C PHE A 40 -8.38 -1.69 5.43
N LYS A 41 -8.76 -2.82 4.81
CA LYS A 41 -8.69 -3.00 3.34
C LYS A 41 -9.49 -1.94 2.59
N ARG A 42 -10.73 -1.65 3.03
CA ARG A 42 -11.56 -0.59 2.43
C ARG A 42 -10.87 0.76 2.47
N ILE A 43 -10.31 1.13 3.64
CA ILE A 43 -9.58 2.38 3.81
C ILE A 43 -8.38 2.44 2.86
N ILE A 44 -7.56 1.38 2.78
CA ILE A 44 -6.43 1.33 1.85
C ILE A 44 -6.89 1.56 0.40
N PHE A 45 -7.96 0.88 -0.03
CA PHE A 45 -8.48 1.03 -1.38
C PHE A 45 -8.98 2.45 -1.65
N THR A 46 -9.70 3.05 -0.72
CA THR A 46 -10.14 4.45 -0.82
C THR A 46 -8.95 5.40 -0.87
N THR A 47 -7.95 5.24 0.01
CA THR A 47 -6.75 6.09 0.04
C THR A 47 -5.95 6.03 -1.26
N ILE A 48 -5.81 4.85 -1.88
CA ILE A 48 -5.15 4.70 -3.18
C ILE A 48 -5.99 5.30 -4.32
N GLN A 49 -7.32 5.20 -4.25
CA GLN A 49 -8.21 5.79 -5.27
C GLN A 49 -8.22 7.32 -5.19
N ASP A 50 -8.25 7.86 -3.97
CA ASP A 50 -8.30 9.30 -3.70
C ASP A 50 -6.97 10.00 -4.03
N ASN A 51 -5.83 9.30 -3.92
CA ASN A 51 -4.52 9.85 -4.23
C ASN A 51 -3.89 9.19 -5.48
N PRO A 52 -4.01 9.82 -6.68
CA PRO A 52 -3.51 9.25 -7.92
C PRO A 52 -1.98 9.12 -7.97
N ASP A 53 -1.24 9.83 -7.13
CA ASP A 53 0.22 9.68 -7.03
C ASP A 53 0.59 8.35 -6.35
N LEU A 54 -0.22 7.86 -5.40
CA LEU A 54 -0.02 6.53 -4.79
C LEU A 54 -0.20 5.41 -5.81
N ARG A 55 -1.10 5.57 -6.78
CA ARG A 55 -1.28 4.59 -7.87
C ARG A 55 -0.06 4.44 -8.76
N ARG A 56 0.86 5.40 -8.75
CA ARG A 56 2.12 5.38 -9.51
C ARG A 56 3.27 4.81 -8.69
N CYS A 57 3.09 4.62 -7.38
CA CYS A 57 4.09 4.03 -6.53
C CYS A 57 4.22 2.53 -6.79
N ASP A 58 5.38 2.00 -6.40
CA ASP A 58 5.64 0.58 -6.48
C ASP A 58 4.70 -0.21 -5.52
N PRO A 59 4.03 -1.27 -5.99
CA PRO A 59 3.08 -2.04 -5.16
C PRO A 59 3.70 -2.64 -3.91
N GLN A 60 4.98 -3.04 -3.93
CA GLN A 60 5.64 -3.59 -2.75
C GLN A 60 5.87 -2.51 -1.70
N SER A 61 6.15 -1.28 -2.14
CA SER A 61 6.26 -0.12 -1.24
C SER A 61 4.93 0.19 -0.54
N ILE A 62 3.82 0.15 -1.29
CA ILE A 62 2.46 0.30 -0.73
C ILE A 62 2.19 -0.80 0.30
N LEU A 63 2.48 -2.05 -0.06
CA LEU A 63 2.28 -3.18 0.85
C LEU A 63 3.11 -3.06 2.13
N SER A 64 4.37 -2.65 2.03
CA SER A 64 5.25 -2.48 3.19
C SER A 64 4.67 -1.47 4.19
N VAL A 65 4.15 -0.33 3.71
CA VAL A 65 3.49 0.66 4.58
C VAL A 65 2.21 0.11 5.20
N CYS A 66 1.38 -0.62 4.44
CA CYS A 66 0.20 -1.28 4.98
C CYS A 66 0.54 -2.29 6.09
N MET A 67 1.63 -3.05 5.92
CA MET A 67 2.10 -4.02 6.92
C MET A 67 2.57 -3.33 8.19
N HIS A 68 3.32 -2.23 8.09
CA HIS A 68 3.74 -1.46 9.26
C HIS A 68 2.52 -0.85 9.98
N ALA A 69 1.61 -0.22 9.25
CA ALA A 69 0.38 0.33 9.83
C ALA A 69 -0.47 -0.75 10.52
N ALA A 70 -0.57 -1.96 9.94
CA ALA A 70 -1.29 -3.08 10.55
C ALA A 70 -0.60 -3.61 11.82
N GLN A 71 0.74 -3.62 11.87
CA GLN A 71 1.51 -3.98 13.08
C GLN A 71 1.26 -2.99 14.22
N ASP A 72 1.21 -1.70 13.89
CA ASP A 72 0.93 -0.64 14.85
C ASP A 72 -0.56 -0.53 15.22
N GLY A 73 -1.43 -1.26 14.52
CA GLY A 73 -2.89 -1.20 14.70
C GLY A 73 -3.52 0.11 14.23
N LEU A 74 -2.85 0.83 13.32
CA LEU A 74 -3.27 2.13 12.80
C LEU A 74 -4.01 2.02 11.47
N MET A 75 -5.04 2.85 11.29
CA MET A 75 -5.78 2.98 10.03
C MET A 75 -5.14 4.01 9.10
N LEU A 76 -5.08 3.68 7.81
CA LEU A 76 -4.54 4.56 6.76
C LEU A 76 -5.60 5.55 6.23
N ASP A 77 -6.39 6.15 7.12
CA ASP A 77 -7.50 7.06 6.80
C ASP A 77 -7.08 8.55 6.79
N GLY A 78 -5.79 8.82 7.00
CA GLY A 78 -5.25 10.17 7.13
C GLY A 78 -5.49 10.82 8.49
N ARG A 79 -6.18 10.14 9.43
CA ARG A 79 -6.37 10.57 10.81
C ARG A 79 -5.44 9.86 11.77
N GLU A 80 -5.37 8.53 11.67
CA GLU A 80 -4.46 7.71 12.49
C GLU A 80 -3.09 7.56 11.83
N ALA A 81 -3.06 7.25 10.53
CA ALA A 81 -1.85 7.20 9.72
C ALA A 81 -2.10 7.72 8.31
N ALA A 82 -1.08 8.32 7.70
CA ALA A 82 -1.12 8.84 6.34
C ALA A 82 -0.07 8.16 5.46
N MET A 83 -0.49 7.67 4.29
CA MET A 83 0.42 7.17 3.26
C MET A 83 0.79 8.32 2.32
N VAL A 84 2.07 8.70 2.32
CA VAL A 84 2.58 9.79 1.50
C VAL A 84 3.54 9.24 0.45
N PRO A 85 3.32 9.51 -0.85
CA PRO A 85 4.24 9.09 -1.89
C PRO A 85 5.58 9.84 -1.75
N TYR A 86 6.69 9.09 -1.74
CA TYR A 86 8.02 9.68 -1.75
C TYR A 86 8.42 10.05 -3.18
N LYS A 87 8.59 11.35 -3.45
CA LYS A 87 9.25 11.84 -4.69
C LYS A 87 10.72 12.03 -4.37
N SER A 88 11.58 11.18 -4.93
CA SER A 88 13.02 11.42 -4.96
C SER A 88 13.29 12.59 -5.92
N GLU A 89 13.18 13.83 -5.44
CA GLU A 89 13.78 14.96 -6.13
C GLU A 89 15.30 14.79 -6.03
N GLY A 90 15.92 14.48 -7.17
CA GLY A 90 17.36 14.23 -7.25
C GLY A 90 18.14 15.43 -6.73
N ARG A 91 18.99 15.18 -5.73
CA ARG A 91 20.19 15.98 -5.49
C ARG A 91 21.32 15.47 -6.39
#